data_AF-A0A370TKD1-F1
#
_entry.id   AF-A0A370TKD1-F1
#
_cell.length_a   1.000
_cell.length_b   1.000
_cell.length_c   1.000
_cell.angle_alpha   90.00
_cell.angle_beta   90.00
_cell.angle_gamma   90.00
#
_symmetry.space_group_name_H-M   'P 1'
#
loop_
_entity.id
_entity.type
_entity.pdbx_description
1 polymer ?
#
loop_
_entity_poly.entity_id
_entity_poly.type
_entity_poly.pdbx_seq_one_letter_code
_entity_poly.pdbx_strand_id
1 'polypeptide(L)'
;MEISLRSIDFSHFTDSERAIFNVLRVTLQYPANPQVKGAKLADDISFFLLIRSLDNLRQRDDLISDHGQPWKELPNLSFSAREQWSDPTVTGEGLSEEFAKWKNLNSFVARLTSTGFAPWLHLPIWQLRTALEEPPVEGSAMECRLWVASEWIIYCADPIFKYMTPNEELDEGTARALRTGTLCDGKSPLGVERWGFWKKRFSKFAADASGLKLDSAITGRISNALNIMDAVE
;
A
#
# COMPACT_ATOMS: atom_id res chain seq x y z
N MET A 1 24.46 -7.31 23.84
CA MET A 1 23.63 -6.95 25.00
C MET A 1 22.18 -7.25 24.62
N GLU A 2 21.64 -8.38 25.06
CA GLU A 2 20.22 -8.70 24.86
C GLU A 2 19.39 -7.83 25.80
N ILE A 3 18.58 -6.93 25.24
CA ILE A 3 17.64 -6.12 26.02
C ILE A 3 16.45 -7.02 26.37
N SER A 4 16.37 -7.44 27.64
CA SER A 4 15.22 -8.20 28.14
C SER A 4 14.03 -7.27 28.38
N LEU A 5 13.11 -7.19 27.42
CA LEU A 5 11.86 -6.41 27.50
C LEU A 5 10.76 -7.07 28.35
N ARG A 6 11.11 -8.03 29.21
CA ARG A 6 10.14 -8.84 29.97
C ARG A 6 9.53 -8.12 31.19
N SER A 7 10.03 -6.94 31.57
CA SER A 7 9.71 -6.29 32.85
C SER A 7 8.88 -5.01 32.74
N ILE A 8 8.21 -4.76 31.62
CA ILE A 8 7.36 -3.56 31.48
C ILE A 8 5.98 -3.85 32.06
N ASP A 9 5.59 -3.06 33.05
CA ASP A 9 4.25 -3.07 33.63
C ASP A 9 3.26 -2.39 32.66
N PHE A 10 2.24 -3.13 32.23
CA PHE A 10 1.21 -2.68 31.29
C PHE A 10 -0.08 -2.22 31.99
N SER A 11 -0.10 -2.13 33.31
CA SER A 11 -1.28 -1.72 34.10
C SER A 11 -1.82 -0.34 33.71
N HIS A 12 -0.96 0.54 33.20
CA HIS A 12 -1.29 1.90 32.79
C HIS A 12 -1.49 2.11 31.28
N PHE A 13 -1.31 1.06 30.47
CA PHE A 13 -1.40 1.16 29.02
C PHE A 13 -2.84 0.95 28.56
N THR A 14 -3.30 1.77 27.63
CA THR A 14 -4.51 1.48 26.84
C THR A 14 -4.31 0.24 25.95
N ASP A 15 -5.39 -0.33 25.44
CA ASP A 15 -5.30 -1.51 24.55
C ASP A 15 -4.51 -1.22 23.26
N SER A 16 -4.64 -0.01 22.71
CA SER A 16 -3.87 0.42 21.55
C SER A 16 -2.38 0.59 21.88
N GLU A 17 -2.04 1.17 23.04
CA GLU A 17 -0.65 1.29 23.49
C GLU A 17 -0.01 -0.08 23.76
N ARG A 18 -0.76 -1.03 24.32
CA ARG A 18 -0.31 -2.43 24.47
C ARG A 18 -0.06 -3.08 23.10
N ALA A 19 -0.95 -2.89 22.14
CA ALA A 19 -0.79 -3.41 20.79
C ALA A 19 0.46 -2.83 20.09
N ILE A 20 0.63 -1.51 20.14
CA ILE A 20 1.81 -0.80 19.62
C ILE A 20 3.08 -1.35 20.25
N PHE A 21 3.11 -1.45 21.59
CA PHE A 21 4.26 -1.97 22.31
C PHE A 21 4.60 -3.40 21.89
N ASN A 22 3.58 -4.26 21.75
CA ASN A 22 3.77 -5.65 21.32
C ASN A 22 4.37 -5.72 19.92
N VAL A 23 3.91 -4.91 18.97
CA VAL A 23 4.47 -4.84 17.61
C VAL A 23 5.95 -4.41 17.64
N LEU A 24 6.27 -3.33 18.36
CA LEU A 24 7.65 -2.83 18.48
C LEU A 24 8.56 -3.85 19.18
N ARG A 25 8.05 -4.53 20.21
CA ARG A 25 8.77 -5.61 20.91
C ARG A 25 9.09 -6.78 19.99
N VAL A 26 8.12 -7.22 19.18
CA VAL A 26 8.31 -8.32 18.22
C VAL A 26 9.40 -7.95 17.21
N THR A 27 9.37 -6.72 16.68
CA THR A 27 10.42 -6.22 15.76
C THR A 27 11.81 -6.25 16.39
N LEU A 28 11.94 -5.88 17.67
CA LEU A 28 13.22 -5.93 18.40
C LEU A 28 13.72 -7.36 18.64
N GLN A 29 12.81 -8.30 18.89
CA GLN A 29 13.11 -9.71 19.18
C GLN A 29 13.35 -10.56 17.93
N TYR A 30 12.87 -10.12 16.77
CA TYR A 30 13.05 -10.83 15.50
C TYR A 30 14.54 -11.03 15.16
N PRO A 31 15.00 -12.18 14.68
CA PRO A 31 16.42 -12.44 14.41
C PRO A 31 16.90 -11.81 13.09
N ALA A 32 16.84 -10.48 12.98
CA ALA A 32 17.39 -9.71 11.86
C ALA A 32 18.61 -8.85 12.27
N ASN A 33 19.35 -8.36 11.28
CA ASN A 33 20.42 -7.40 11.54
C ASN A 33 19.87 -6.06 12.09
N PRO A 34 20.68 -5.28 12.82
CA PRO A 34 20.23 -4.03 13.44
C PRO A 34 19.66 -3.01 12.45
N GLN A 35 20.17 -2.95 11.22
CA GLN A 35 19.71 -2.02 10.19
C GLN A 35 18.27 -2.32 9.75
N VAL A 36 17.96 -3.60 9.50
CA VAL A 36 16.61 -4.06 9.14
C VAL A 36 15.64 -3.84 10.30
N LYS A 37 16.06 -4.11 11.54
CA LYS A 37 15.25 -3.80 12.73
C LYS A 37 14.97 -2.31 12.88
N GLY A 38 16.00 -1.47 12.69
CA GLY A 38 15.90 -0.02 12.79
C GLY A 38 14.94 0.55 11.75
N ALA A 39 15.05 0.11 10.49
CA ALA A 39 14.13 0.51 9.42
C ALA A 39 12.69 0.10 9.74
N LYS A 40 12.46 -1.15 10.17
CA LYS A 40 11.12 -1.63 10.53
C LYS A 40 10.52 -0.86 11.72
N LEU A 41 11.32 -0.56 12.74
CA LEU A 41 10.89 0.25 13.88
C LEU A 41 10.50 1.67 13.48
N ALA A 42 11.30 2.32 12.63
CA ALA A 42 11.01 3.66 12.15
C ALA A 42 9.70 3.70 11.35
N ASP A 43 9.48 2.69 10.50
CA ASP A 43 8.24 2.51 9.74
C ASP A 43 7.03 2.29 10.66
N ASP A 44 7.15 1.42 11.65
CA ASP A 44 6.08 1.12 12.60
C ASP A 44 5.73 2.34 13.46
N ILE A 45 6.74 3.04 13.99
CA ILE A 45 6.55 4.26 14.78
C ILE A 45 5.87 5.34 13.94
N SER A 46 6.35 5.57 12.71
CA SER A 46 5.76 6.57 11.80
C SER A 46 4.31 6.23 11.48
N PHE A 47 4.01 4.95 11.26
CA PHE A 47 2.64 4.48 11.05
C PHE A 47 1.75 4.71 12.28
N PHE A 48 2.20 4.36 13.48
CA PHE A 48 1.42 4.57 14.69
C PHE A 48 1.18 6.06 15.01
N LEU A 49 2.19 6.90 14.79
CA LEU A 49 2.04 8.35 14.93
C LEU A 49 1.02 8.89 13.94
N LEU A 50 1.06 8.42 12.69
CA LEU A 50 0.09 8.82 11.68
C LEU A 50 -1.34 8.42 12.09
N ILE A 51 -1.57 7.16 12.45
CA ILE A 51 -2.90 6.68 12.85
C ILE A 51 -3.39 7.45 14.08
N ARG A 52 -2.54 7.65 15.09
CA ARG A 52 -2.89 8.42 16.28
C ARG A 52 -3.20 9.89 15.96
N SER A 53 -2.45 10.51 15.03
CA SER A 53 -2.76 11.86 14.57
C SER A 53 -4.10 11.95 13.87
N LEU A 54 -4.45 10.96 13.03
CA LEU A 54 -5.75 10.89 12.37
C LEU A 54 -6.87 10.64 13.39
N ASP A 55 -6.71 9.70 14.31
CA ASP A 55 -7.69 9.45 15.38
C ASP A 55 -7.89 10.68 16.25
N ASN A 56 -6.82 11.36 16.66
CA ASN A 56 -6.90 12.60 17.42
C ASN A 56 -7.67 13.68 16.66
N LEU A 57 -7.46 13.82 15.34
CA LEU A 57 -8.23 14.76 14.52
C LEU A 57 -9.70 14.39 14.50
N ARG A 58 -10.04 13.10 14.38
CA ARG A 58 -11.44 12.61 14.36
C ARG A 58 -12.19 12.82 15.66
N GLN A 59 -11.48 12.84 16.80
CA GLN A 59 -12.08 13.10 18.11
C GLN A 59 -12.30 14.59 18.37
N ARG A 60 -11.95 15.47 17.44
CA ARG A 60 -12.23 16.90 17.63
C ARG A 60 -13.68 17.20 17.25
N ASP A 61 -14.36 17.88 18.17
CA ASP A 61 -15.74 18.35 18.01
C ASP A 61 -15.83 19.69 17.27
N ASP A 62 -14.70 20.33 16.91
CA ASP A 62 -14.70 21.57 16.14
C ASP A 62 -15.10 21.34 14.68
N LEU A 63 -15.86 22.28 14.12
CA LEU A 63 -16.21 22.26 12.70
C LEU A 63 -15.03 22.79 11.89
N ILE A 64 -14.85 22.28 10.67
CA ILE A 64 -13.77 22.70 9.76
C ILE A 64 -13.95 24.15 9.28
N SER A 65 -15.15 24.71 9.41
CA SER A 65 -15.51 26.11 9.17
C SER A 65 -16.82 26.45 9.89
N ASP A 66 -17.24 27.73 9.89
CA ASP A 66 -18.52 28.20 10.47
C ASP A 66 -19.78 27.49 9.92
N HIS A 67 -19.63 26.73 8.83
CA HIS A 67 -20.68 25.89 8.21
C HIS A 67 -20.19 24.44 7.94
N GLY A 68 -19.07 24.02 8.55
CA GLY A 68 -18.29 22.86 8.15
C GLY A 68 -18.80 21.52 8.69
N GLN A 69 -18.35 20.43 8.06
CA GLN A 69 -18.53 19.07 8.54
C GLN A 69 -17.56 18.78 9.72
N PRO A 70 -17.93 17.89 10.66
CA PRO A 70 -17.05 17.51 11.77
C PRO A 70 -15.83 16.72 11.27
N TRP A 71 -14.71 16.83 11.97
CA TRP A 71 -13.46 16.12 11.66
C TRP A 71 -13.57 14.58 11.73
N LYS A 72 -14.65 14.06 12.35
CA LYS A 72 -14.91 12.63 12.51
C LYS A 72 -14.74 11.81 11.23
N GLU A 73 -15.04 12.38 10.07
CA GLU A 73 -14.93 11.72 8.76
C GLU A 73 -13.79 12.27 7.88
N LEU A 74 -12.93 13.15 8.43
CA LEU A 74 -11.87 13.87 7.72
C LEU A 74 -12.33 14.36 6.33
N PRO A 75 -13.38 15.19 6.27
CA PRO A 75 -13.94 15.62 5.00
C PRO A 75 -12.88 16.38 4.20
N ASN A 76 -12.96 16.25 2.88
CA ASN A 76 -11.96 16.69 1.90
C ASN A 76 -10.68 15.86 1.80
N LEU A 77 -10.38 14.94 2.72
CA LEU A 77 -9.16 14.13 2.62
C LEU A 77 -9.11 13.32 1.30
N SER A 78 -10.24 12.74 0.88
CA SER A 78 -10.35 12.03 -0.40
C SER A 78 -10.13 12.96 -1.60
N PHE A 79 -10.67 14.18 -1.56
CA PHE A 79 -10.47 15.18 -2.60
C PHE A 79 -9.01 15.64 -2.67
N SER A 80 -8.40 15.99 -1.54
CA SER A 80 -6.98 16.37 -1.48
C SER A 80 -6.06 15.22 -1.92
N ALA A 81 -6.34 13.99 -1.49
CA ALA A 81 -5.59 12.82 -1.95
C ALA A 81 -5.70 12.64 -3.47
N ARG A 82 -6.90 12.81 -4.03
CA ARG A 82 -7.16 12.69 -5.47
C ARG A 82 -6.48 13.79 -6.29
N GLU A 83 -6.47 15.03 -5.80
CA GLU A 83 -5.79 16.17 -6.42
C GLU A 83 -4.28 15.97 -6.52
N GLN A 84 -3.68 15.38 -5.47
CA GLN A 84 -2.26 15.04 -5.48
C GLN A 84 -1.94 13.75 -6.25
N TRP A 85 -2.96 13.03 -6.74
CA TRP A 85 -2.82 11.74 -7.41
C TRP A 85 -2.45 11.89 -8.89
N SER A 86 -1.22 12.39 -9.13
CA SER A 86 -0.61 12.56 -10.44
C SER A 86 0.57 11.60 -10.59
N ASP A 87 0.41 10.56 -11.42
CA ASP A 87 1.45 9.55 -11.64
C ASP A 87 2.58 10.12 -12.53
N PRO A 88 3.80 10.34 -11.99
CA PRO A 88 4.91 10.91 -12.75
C PRO A 88 5.51 9.91 -13.74
N THR A 89 5.10 8.64 -13.73
CA THR A 89 5.66 7.61 -14.61
C THR A 89 5.00 7.58 -15.98
N VAL A 90 3.94 8.38 -16.22
CA VAL A 90 3.18 8.39 -17.49
C VAL A 90 4.06 8.79 -18.68
N THR A 91 4.95 9.76 -18.50
CA THR A 91 5.87 10.24 -19.54
C THR A 91 7.06 9.30 -19.76
N GLY A 92 7.33 8.37 -18.83
CA GLY A 92 8.57 7.58 -18.79
C GLY A 92 9.82 8.39 -18.40
N GLU A 93 9.73 9.71 -18.46
CA GLU A 93 10.74 10.69 -18.10
C GLU A 93 10.31 11.37 -16.80
N GLY A 94 10.79 10.86 -15.67
CA GLY A 94 10.54 11.47 -14.36
C GLY A 94 11.85 11.64 -13.59
N LEU A 95 11.93 12.71 -12.81
CA LEU A 95 13.08 12.94 -11.95
C LEU A 95 13.05 11.98 -10.75
N SER A 96 14.23 11.60 -10.25
CA SER A 96 14.34 10.71 -9.08
C SER A 96 13.55 11.22 -7.87
N GLU A 97 13.42 12.54 -7.71
CA GLU A 97 12.67 13.15 -6.62
C GLU A 97 11.15 12.97 -6.79
N GLU A 98 10.63 13.07 -8.01
CA GLU A 98 9.21 12.89 -8.30
C GLU A 98 8.78 11.44 -8.05
N PHE A 99 9.62 10.48 -8.45
CA PHE A 99 9.40 9.07 -8.12
C PHE A 99 9.47 8.80 -6.63
N ALA A 100 10.35 9.47 -5.88
CA ALA A 100 10.37 9.35 -4.43
C ALA A 100 9.08 9.88 -3.79
N LYS A 101 8.61 11.06 -4.21
CA LYS A 101 7.33 11.65 -3.75
C LYS A 101 6.15 10.72 -4.06
N TRP A 102 6.13 10.15 -5.27
CA TRP A 102 5.07 9.22 -5.68
C TRP A 102 5.04 7.93 -4.87
N LYS A 103 6.21 7.33 -4.64
CA LYS A 103 6.35 6.14 -3.78
C LYS A 103 5.88 6.43 -2.35
N ASN A 104 6.27 7.58 -1.79
CA ASN A 104 5.86 7.99 -0.44
C ASN A 104 4.35 8.20 -0.34
N LEU A 105 3.74 8.88 -1.31
CA LEU A 105 2.28 9.08 -1.36
C LEU A 105 1.54 7.74 -1.43
N ASN A 106 1.97 6.84 -2.32
CA ASN A 106 1.36 5.51 -2.43
C ASN A 106 1.52 4.68 -1.17
N SER A 107 2.69 4.70 -0.52
CA SER A 107 2.91 3.97 0.73
C SER A 107 2.03 4.51 1.86
N PHE A 108 1.91 5.84 1.96
CA PHE A 108 1.02 6.50 2.91
C PHE A 108 -0.44 6.08 2.71
N VAL A 109 -0.94 6.18 1.47
CA VAL A 109 -2.34 5.85 1.18
C VAL A 109 -2.60 4.34 1.29
N ALA A 110 -1.65 3.48 0.90
CA ALA A 110 -1.78 2.03 1.09
C ALA A 110 -1.93 1.66 2.57
N ARG A 111 -1.08 2.22 3.43
CA ARG A 111 -1.19 2.03 4.88
C ARG A 111 -2.49 2.60 5.46
N LEU A 112 -2.99 3.72 4.94
CA LEU A 112 -4.28 4.26 5.35
C LEU A 112 -5.43 3.32 4.93
N THR A 113 -5.41 2.85 3.69
CA THR A 113 -6.40 1.91 3.14
C THR A 113 -6.42 0.59 3.89
N SER A 114 -5.26 0.06 4.31
CA SER A 114 -5.20 -1.21 5.05
C SER A 114 -5.83 -1.14 6.44
N THR A 115 -6.00 0.06 7.01
CA THR A 115 -6.71 0.25 8.28
C THR A 115 -8.23 0.18 8.15
N GLY A 116 -8.77 0.13 6.92
CA GLY A 116 -10.20 0.21 6.64
C GLY A 116 -10.79 1.62 6.81
N PHE A 117 -9.98 2.61 7.19
CA PHE A 117 -10.43 4.00 7.36
C PHE A 117 -10.92 4.62 6.05
N ALA A 118 -10.17 4.41 4.98
CA ALA A 118 -10.47 4.94 3.66
C ALA A 118 -10.17 3.85 2.63
N PRO A 119 -11.10 2.89 2.42
CA PRO A 119 -10.90 1.77 1.52
C PRO A 119 -11.02 2.23 0.06
N TRP A 120 -10.12 3.10 -0.38
CA TRP A 120 -10.03 3.65 -1.73
C TRP A 120 -9.45 2.60 -2.69
N LEU A 121 -10.10 1.44 -2.77
CA LEU A 121 -9.61 0.26 -3.48
C LEU A 121 -9.52 0.46 -5.00
N HIS A 122 -10.10 1.52 -5.56
CA HIS A 122 -9.84 1.90 -6.94
C HIS A 122 -8.38 2.31 -7.19
N LEU A 123 -7.70 2.90 -6.19
CA LEU A 123 -6.30 3.33 -6.30
C LEU A 123 -5.33 2.17 -6.51
N PRO A 124 -5.31 1.10 -5.68
CA PRO A 124 -4.46 -0.06 -5.93
C PRO A 124 -4.78 -0.72 -7.26
N ILE A 125 -6.05 -0.83 -7.65
CA ILE A 125 -6.44 -1.41 -8.95
C ILE A 125 -5.82 -0.60 -10.11
N TRP A 126 -5.84 0.73 -10.03
CA TRP A 126 -5.20 1.57 -11.05
C TRP A 126 -3.68 1.37 -11.09
N GLN A 127 -3.02 1.28 -9.94
CA GLN A 127 -1.56 1.09 -9.90
C GLN A 127 -1.14 -0.29 -10.40
N LEU A 128 -1.86 -1.34 -9.99
CA LEU A 128 -1.63 -2.72 -10.46
C LEU A 128 -1.86 -2.82 -11.97
N ARG A 129 -2.91 -2.17 -12.50
CA ARG A 129 -3.13 -2.08 -13.94
C ARG A 129 -1.93 -1.44 -14.65
N THR A 130 -1.51 -0.25 -14.22
CA THR A 130 -0.39 0.49 -14.84
C THR A 130 0.93 -0.30 -14.82
N ALA A 131 1.20 -1.06 -13.75
CA ALA A 131 2.45 -1.79 -13.59
C ALA A 131 2.45 -3.18 -14.25
N LEU A 132 1.31 -3.88 -14.25
CA LEU A 132 1.26 -5.31 -14.57
C LEU A 132 0.43 -5.61 -15.82
N GLU A 133 -0.57 -4.80 -16.12
CA GLU A 133 -1.51 -5.05 -17.22
C GLU A 133 -1.21 -4.24 -18.48
N GLU A 134 -0.21 -3.36 -18.44
CA GLU A 134 0.28 -2.65 -19.61
C GLU A 134 1.68 -3.15 -20.02
N PRO A 135 2.09 -2.94 -21.28
CA PRO A 135 3.46 -3.16 -21.70
C PRO A 135 4.44 -2.41 -20.77
N PRO A 136 5.54 -3.05 -20.35
CA PRO A 136 6.50 -2.40 -19.46
C PRO A 136 7.15 -1.22 -20.16
N VAL A 137 7.28 -0.11 -19.41
CA VAL A 137 8.21 0.96 -19.76
C VAL A 137 9.63 0.56 -19.38
N GLU A 138 10.64 1.31 -19.78
CA GLU A 138 12.04 1.02 -19.44
C GLU A 138 12.53 1.87 -18.25
N GLY A 139 13.63 1.44 -17.64
CA GLY A 139 14.37 2.21 -16.65
C GLY A 139 13.64 2.47 -15.33
N SER A 140 13.93 3.62 -14.72
CA SER A 140 13.47 4.00 -13.38
C SER A 140 11.95 4.14 -13.26
N ALA A 141 11.25 4.46 -14.36
CA ALA A 141 9.79 4.49 -14.38
C ALA A 141 9.19 3.09 -14.16
N MET A 142 9.79 2.04 -14.75
CA MET A 142 9.39 0.65 -14.53
C MET A 142 9.59 0.25 -13.08
N GLU A 143 10.77 0.56 -12.52
CA GLU A 143 11.07 0.27 -11.11
C GLU A 143 10.11 0.98 -10.17
N CYS A 144 9.77 2.23 -10.45
CA CYS A 144 8.79 3.00 -9.67
C CYS A 144 7.41 2.33 -9.69
N ARG A 145 6.91 1.95 -10.88
CA ARG A 145 5.62 1.26 -11.03
C ARG A 145 5.60 -0.09 -10.30
N LEU A 146 6.65 -0.89 -10.44
CA LEU A 146 6.77 -2.18 -9.76
C LEU A 146 6.87 -2.03 -8.24
N TRP A 147 7.59 -1.02 -7.76
CA TRP A 147 7.67 -0.70 -6.34
C TRP A 147 6.28 -0.36 -5.79
N VAL A 148 5.55 0.54 -6.46
CA VAL A 148 4.22 1.01 -6.04
C VAL A 148 3.20 -0.13 -6.06
N ALA A 149 3.19 -0.94 -7.13
CA ALA A 149 2.33 -2.11 -7.21
C ALA A 149 2.62 -3.11 -6.07
N SER A 150 3.90 -3.35 -5.77
CA SER A 150 4.30 -4.23 -4.67
C SER A 150 3.90 -3.64 -3.31
N GLU A 151 3.99 -2.32 -3.12
CA GLU A 151 3.56 -1.60 -1.92
C GLU A 151 2.07 -1.80 -1.61
N TRP A 152 1.23 -1.67 -2.64
CA TRP A 152 -0.20 -1.94 -2.50
C TRP A 152 -0.51 -3.39 -2.14
N ILE A 153 0.19 -4.36 -2.72
CA ILE A 153 0.01 -5.77 -2.33
C ILE A 153 0.47 -6.02 -0.89
N ILE A 154 1.65 -5.52 -0.51
CA ILE A 154 2.22 -5.76 0.81
C ILE A 154 1.28 -5.28 1.93
N TYR A 155 0.64 -4.12 1.76
CA TYR A 155 -0.27 -3.59 2.78
C TYR A 155 -1.74 -3.94 2.58
N CYS A 156 -2.19 -4.18 1.35
CA CYS A 156 -3.61 -4.27 1.03
C CYS A 156 -4.02 -5.57 0.33
N ALA A 157 -3.19 -6.62 0.31
CA ALA A 157 -3.55 -7.88 -0.34
C ALA A 157 -4.90 -8.44 0.12
N ASP A 158 -5.14 -8.54 1.43
CA ASP A 158 -6.42 -9.04 1.98
C ASP A 158 -7.64 -8.21 1.55
N PRO A 159 -7.68 -6.86 1.75
CA PRO A 159 -8.83 -6.07 1.29
C PRO A 159 -8.96 -6.01 -0.24
N ILE A 160 -7.85 -6.07 -1.00
CA ILE A 160 -7.90 -6.15 -2.46
C ILE A 160 -8.50 -7.49 -2.88
N PHE A 161 -8.04 -8.61 -2.34
CA PHE A 161 -8.52 -9.94 -2.72
C PHE A 161 -10.02 -10.11 -2.45
N LYS A 162 -10.49 -9.68 -1.27
CA LYS A 162 -11.93 -9.64 -0.94
C LYS A 162 -12.74 -8.78 -1.90
N TYR A 163 -12.17 -7.66 -2.36
CA TYR A 163 -12.81 -6.79 -3.35
C TYR A 163 -12.84 -7.39 -4.75
N MET A 164 -11.88 -8.26 -5.07
CA MET A 164 -11.83 -9.00 -6.34
C MET A 164 -12.83 -10.15 -6.43
N THR A 165 -13.52 -10.49 -5.34
CA THR A 165 -14.63 -11.46 -5.29
C THR A 165 -15.95 -10.72 -5.00
N PRO A 166 -16.47 -9.92 -5.94
CA PRO A 166 -17.64 -9.09 -5.67
C PRO A 166 -18.88 -9.96 -5.44
N ASN A 167 -19.71 -9.56 -4.48
CA ASN A 167 -21.00 -10.19 -4.20
C ASN A 167 -22.12 -9.67 -5.13
N GLU A 168 -21.87 -8.58 -5.86
CA GLU A 168 -22.84 -7.87 -6.69
C GLU A 168 -22.20 -7.43 -8.01
N GLU A 169 -23.01 -7.26 -9.06
CA GLU A 169 -22.54 -6.71 -10.33
C GLU A 169 -22.16 -5.23 -10.18
N LEU A 170 -21.08 -4.83 -10.86
CA LEU A 170 -20.63 -3.44 -10.88
C LEU A 170 -21.51 -2.60 -11.79
N ASP A 171 -21.82 -1.37 -11.37
CA ASP A 171 -22.39 -0.39 -12.28
C ASP A 171 -21.40 -0.04 -13.40
N GLU A 172 -21.92 0.45 -14.53
CA GLU A 172 -21.11 0.76 -15.72
C GLU A 172 -19.99 1.78 -15.45
N GLY A 173 -20.23 2.75 -14.56
CA GLY A 173 -19.25 3.77 -14.19
C GLY A 173 -18.07 3.16 -13.44
N THR A 174 -18.37 2.36 -12.43
CA THR A 174 -17.37 1.62 -11.64
C THR A 174 -16.62 0.61 -12.51
N ALA A 175 -17.33 -0.16 -13.34
CA ALA A 175 -16.71 -1.10 -14.27
C ALA A 175 -15.72 -0.40 -15.22
N ARG A 176 -16.07 0.77 -15.75
CA ARG A 176 -15.19 1.58 -16.62
C ARG A 176 -13.97 2.14 -15.88
N ALA A 177 -14.15 2.58 -14.64
CA ALA A 177 -13.06 3.09 -13.81
C ALA A 177 -12.06 1.98 -13.47
N LEU A 178 -12.57 0.77 -13.21
CA LEU A 178 -11.79 -0.40 -12.82
C LEU A 178 -11.40 -1.31 -13.98
N ARG A 179 -11.66 -0.92 -15.23
CA ARG A 179 -11.35 -1.73 -16.42
C ARG A 179 -9.93 -2.30 -16.40
N THR A 180 -9.75 -3.43 -17.08
CA THR A 180 -8.44 -4.05 -17.29
C THR A 180 -7.54 -3.20 -18.20
N GLY A 181 -6.24 -3.47 -18.15
CA GLY A 181 -5.24 -2.99 -19.09
C GLY A 181 -5.07 -3.93 -20.27
N THR A 182 -4.31 -3.48 -21.26
CA THR A 182 -4.22 -4.13 -22.58
C THR A 182 -3.71 -5.58 -22.57
N LEU A 183 -2.84 -5.94 -21.62
CA LEU A 183 -2.31 -7.30 -21.47
C LEU A 183 -3.24 -8.23 -20.67
N CYS A 184 -4.25 -7.67 -20.00
CA CYS A 184 -5.22 -8.38 -19.18
C CYS A 184 -6.62 -8.34 -19.80
N ASP A 185 -6.69 -8.12 -21.11
CA ASP A 185 -7.95 -7.98 -21.84
C ASP A 185 -8.82 -9.26 -21.75
N GLY A 186 -10.13 -9.06 -21.89
CA GLY A 186 -11.15 -10.11 -21.82
C GLY A 186 -11.47 -10.64 -20.42
N LYS A 187 -10.81 -10.16 -19.35
CA LYS A 187 -11.14 -10.52 -17.96
C LYS A 187 -12.12 -9.53 -17.34
N SER A 188 -12.89 -9.99 -16.36
CA SER A 188 -13.73 -9.14 -15.53
C SER A 188 -12.91 -8.03 -14.85
N PRO A 189 -13.42 -6.79 -14.73
CA PRO A 189 -12.78 -5.73 -13.95
C PRO A 189 -12.46 -6.16 -12.52
N LEU A 190 -13.32 -6.94 -11.88
CA LEU A 190 -13.04 -7.58 -10.59
C LEU A 190 -13.23 -9.09 -10.74
N GLY A 191 -12.19 -9.85 -10.42
CA GLY A 191 -12.23 -11.32 -10.53
C GLY A 191 -10.92 -11.98 -10.15
N VAL A 192 -11.02 -13.18 -9.56
CA VAL A 192 -9.85 -13.98 -9.13
C VAL A 192 -8.89 -14.28 -10.29
N GLU A 193 -9.40 -14.39 -11.52
CA GLU A 193 -8.55 -14.57 -12.70
C GLU A 193 -7.61 -13.38 -12.96
N ARG A 194 -8.07 -12.16 -12.67
CA ARG A 194 -7.26 -10.94 -12.79
C ARG A 194 -6.21 -10.88 -11.68
N TRP A 195 -6.54 -11.33 -10.47
CA TRP A 195 -5.57 -11.53 -9.39
C TRP A 195 -4.47 -12.53 -9.79
N GLY A 196 -4.86 -13.70 -10.31
CA GLY A 196 -3.91 -14.70 -10.82
C GLY A 196 -3.03 -14.17 -11.95
N PHE A 197 -3.58 -13.29 -12.81
CA PHE A 197 -2.80 -12.59 -13.83
C PHE A 197 -1.72 -11.69 -13.20
N TRP A 198 -2.05 -10.88 -12.19
CA TRP A 198 -1.05 -10.03 -11.49
C TRP A 198 0.07 -10.86 -10.88
N LYS A 199 -0.27 -11.95 -10.20
CA LYS A 199 0.70 -12.89 -9.61
C LYS A 199 1.65 -13.45 -10.66
N LYS A 200 1.12 -13.85 -11.82
CA LYS A 200 1.93 -14.30 -12.96
C LYS A 200 2.86 -13.20 -13.50
N ARG A 201 2.39 -11.95 -13.56
CA ARG A 201 3.20 -10.81 -14.03
C ARG A 201 4.32 -10.48 -13.07
N PHE A 202 4.06 -10.41 -11.77
CA PHE A 202 5.10 -10.27 -10.75
C PHE A 202 6.14 -11.39 -10.82
N SER A 203 5.69 -12.64 -10.95
CA SER A 203 6.59 -13.80 -11.09
C SER A 203 7.50 -13.66 -12.33
N LYS A 204 6.96 -13.18 -13.45
CA LYS A 204 7.75 -12.92 -14.67
C LYS A 204 8.81 -11.83 -14.43
N PHE A 205 8.44 -10.72 -13.77
CA PHE A 205 9.39 -9.65 -13.44
C PHE A 205 10.49 -10.12 -12.47
N ALA A 206 10.14 -10.95 -11.49
CA ALA A 206 11.12 -11.54 -10.58
C ALA A 206 12.09 -12.48 -11.31
N ALA A 207 11.59 -13.31 -12.23
CA ALA A 207 12.42 -14.23 -13.00
C ALA A 207 13.34 -13.55 -14.03
N ASP A 208 12.90 -12.42 -14.61
CA ASP A 208 13.64 -11.66 -15.62
C ASP A 208 14.36 -10.43 -15.03
N ALA A 209 14.55 -10.39 -13.70
CA ALA A 209 15.11 -9.21 -13.02
C ALA A 209 16.49 -8.80 -13.57
N SER A 210 17.34 -9.78 -13.93
CA SER A 210 18.65 -9.52 -14.53
C SER A 210 18.56 -8.96 -15.94
N GLY A 211 17.67 -9.48 -16.78
CA GLY A 211 17.45 -8.99 -18.15
C GLY A 211 16.89 -7.57 -18.17
N LEU A 212 16.02 -7.28 -17.20
CA LEU A 212 15.38 -5.98 -17.00
C LEU A 212 16.22 -4.99 -16.19
N LYS A 213 17.40 -5.41 -15.71
CA LYS A 213 18.31 -4.61 -14.86
C LYS A 213 17.62 -4.01 -13.63
N LEU A 214 16.68 -4.75 -13.04
CA LEU A 214 15.97 -4.29 -11.85
C LEU A 214 16.92 -4.26 -10.64
N ASP A 215 16.83 -3.19 -9.85
CA ASP A 215 17.50 -3.14 -8.56
C ASP A 215 17.07 -4.30 -7.63
N SER A 216 18.04 -4.83 -6.89
CA SER A 216 17.83 -5.97 -5.99
C SER A 216 16.77 -5.72 -4.91
N ALA A 217 16.60 -4.48 -4.45
CA ALA A 217 15.57 -4.12 -3.49
C ALA A 217 14.18 -4.22 -4.12
N ILE A 218 14.04 -3.87 -5.41
CA ILE A 218 12.78 -4.04 -6.15
C ILE A 218 12.46 -5.53 -6.29
N THR A 219 13.42 -6.36 -6.70
CA THR A 219 13.22 -7.81 -6.82
C THR A 219 12.84 -8.44 -5.48
N GLY A 220 13.49 -8.05 -4.38
CA GLY A 220 13.14 -8.49 -3.03
C GLY A 220 11.73 -8.07 -2.64
N ARG A 221 11.31 -6.86 -3.01
CA ARG A 221 9.98 -6.34 -2.73
C ARG A 221 8.88 -7.06 -3.53
N ILE A 222 9.13 -7.37 -4.81
CA ILE A 222 8.23 -8.19 -5.64
C ILE A 222 8.08 -9.59 -5.03
N SER A 223 9.18 -10.18 -4.57
CA SER A 223 9.16 -11.50 -3.92
C SER A 223 8.33 -11.48 -2.64
N ASN A 224 8.44 -10.42 -1.83
CA ASN A 224 7.59 -10.24 -0.66
C ASN A 224 6.10 -10.10 -1.03
N ALA A 225 5.80 -9.29 -2.06
CA ALA A 225 4.43 -9.14 -2.55
C ALA A 225 3.85 -10.49 -3.00
N LEU A 226 4.60 -11.31 -3.74
CA LEU A 226 4.18 -12.66 -4.15
C LEU A 226 3.84 -13.55 -2.94
N ASN A 227 4.73 -13.59 -1.94
CA ASN A 227 4.49 -14.38 -0.71
C ASN A 227 3.23 -13.92 0.03
N ILE A 228 2.96 -12.61 0.06
CA ILE A 228 1.73 -12.07 0.67
C ILE A 228 0.51 -12.45 -0.16
N MET A 229 0.59 -12.43 -1.50
CA MET A 229 -0.51 -12.89 -2.35
C MET A 229 -0.81 -14.37 -2.13
N ASP A 230 0.21 -15.22 -2.02
CA ASP A 230 0.08 -16.65 -1.71
C ASP A 230 -0.58 -16.89 -0.34
N ALA A 231 -0.36 -16.01 0.64
CA ALA A 231 -0.88 -16.18 2.00
C ALA A 231 -2.36 -15.77 2.15
N VAL A 232 -2.92 -15.05 1.18
CA VAL A 232 -4.30 -14.53 1.22
C VAL A 232 -5.28 -15.42 0.42
N GLU A 233 -4.77 -16.19 -0.53
CA GLU A 233 -5.51 -17.21 -1.30
C GLU A 233 -5.88 -18.44 -0.45
#